data_AF-A0A1M4VGP0-F1
#
_entry.id   AF-A0A1M4VGP0-F1
#
_cell.length_a   1.000
_cell.length_b   1.000
_cell.length_c   1.000
_cell.angle_alpha   90.00
_cell.angle_beta   90.00
_cell.angle_gamma   90.00
#
_symmetry.space_group_name_H-M   'P 1'
#
loop_
_entity.id
_entity.type
_entity.pdbx_description
1 polymer ?
#
loop_
_entity_poly.entity_id
_entity_poly.type
_entity_poly.pdbx_seq_one_letter_code
_entity_poly.pdbx_strand_id
1 'polypeptide(L)'
;MVSTLRSVAVAIILAESATSVAAESLSYKDARRALPKGNRTVAELPDTSFLDEKQQAIVLSLKDTIPYFGALALTPDEGLFVDWLNASAQHHSIDAARAAALKHCEANRKKSSAKCVVVLEVSPKGAKPDAPLSLSAEAADALRGEYRKLKAPKAFAISPSQGTFGFAGGDGARALSACAKSGGGAKDCTVVVAD
;
A
#
# COMPACT_ATOMS: atom_id res chain seq x y z
N MET A 1 40.51 -63.61 1.90
CA MET A 1 39.50 -63.33 0.85
C MET A 1 38.42 -62.47 1.48
N VAL A 2 38.53 -61.15 1.29
CA VAL A 2 37.64 -60.14 1.88
C VAL A 2 36.81 -59.58 0.72
N SER A 3 35.50 -59.78 0.75
CA SER A 3 34.59 -59.32 -0.31
C SER A 3 33.89 -58.04 0.13
N THR A 4 34.16 -56.98 -0.60
CA THR A 4 33.69 -55.60 -0.42
C THR A 4 32.22 -55.44 -0.83
N LEU A 5 31.36 -55.00 0.10
CA LEU A 5 30.03 -54.48 -0.21
C LEU A 5 30.16 -53.03 -0.74
N ARG A 6 29.76 -52.81 -1.99
CA ARG A 6 29.65 -51.47 -2.60
C ARG A 6 28.24 -50.92 -2.34
N SER A 7 28.15 -49.87 -1.52
CA SER A 7 26.94 -49.07 -1.35
C SER A 7 26.69 -48.20 -2.58
N VAL A 8 25.51 -48.32 -3.19
CA VAL A 8 25.02 -47.41 -4.23
C VAL A 8 24.15 -46.36 -3.54
N ALA A 9 24.63 -45.11 -3.48
CA ALA A 9 23.85 -43.97 -3.03
C ALA A 9 23.01 -43.44 -4.21
N VAL A 10 21.69 -43.58 -4.12
CA VAL A 10 20.73 -42.96 -5.06
C VAL A 10 20.45 -41.55 -4.57
N ALA A 11 20.89 -40.54 -5.33
CA ALA A 11 20.57 -39.14 -5.08
C ALA A 11 19.18 -38.82 -5.65
N ILE A 12 18.21 -38.57 -4.78
CA ILE A 12 16.87 -38.09 -5.13
C ILE A 12 16.94 -36.56 -5.26
N ILE A 13 16.85 -36.05 -6.50
CA ILE A 13 16.68 -34.62 -6.77
C ILE A 13 15.18 -34.30 -6.63
N LEU A 14 14.79 -33.71 -5.50
CA LEU A 14 13.46 -33.14 -5.31
C LEU A 14 13.38 -31.78 -6.04
N ALA A 15 12.73 -31.76 -7.19
CA ALA A 15 12.35 -30.53 -7.87
C ALA A 15 11.17 -29.89 -7.12
N GLU A 16 11.46 -28.96 -6.21
CA GLU A 16 10.46 -28.11 -5.58
C GLU A 16 9.84 -27.19 -6.63
N SER A 17 8.66 -27.59 -7.11
CA SER A 17 7.83 -26.70 -7.92
C SER A 17 7.25 -25.65 -6.98
N ALA A 18 7.84 -24.45 -6.98
CA ALA A 18 7.27 -23.29 -6.31
C ALA A 18 5.94 -22.94 -6.99
N THR A 19 4.83 -23.47 -6.49
CA THR A 19 3.50 -22.96 -6.79
C THR A 19 3.41 -21.56 -6.21
N SER A 20 3.66 -20.56 -7.05
CA SER A 20 3.33 -19.18 -6.74
C SER A 20 1.82 -19.12 -6.53
N VAL A 21 1.40 -18.95 -5.28
CA VAL A 21 0.00 -18.65 -4.94
C VAL A 21 -0.28 -17.27 -5.52
N ALA A 22 -0.79 -17.24 -6.75
CA ALA A 22 -1.43 -16.05 -7.28
C ALA A 22 -2.65 -15.82 -6.38
N ALA A 23 -2.60 -14.78 -5.55
CA ALA A 23 -3.76 -14.36 -4.77
C ALA A 23 -4.94 -14.21 -5.75
N GLU A 24 -6.04 -14.94 -5.51
CA GLU A 24 -7.23 -14.86 -6.35
C GLU A 24 -7.72 -13.42 -6.38
N SER A 25 -7.83 -12.85 -7.58
CA SER A 25 -8.41 -11.52 -7.78
C SER A 25 -9.88 -11.53 -7.38
N LEU A 26 -10.36 -10.45 -6.77
CA LEU A 26 -11.78 -10.30 -6.45
C LEU A 26 -12.62 -10.05 -7.70
N SER A 27 -13.90 -10.41 -7.65
CA SER A 27 -14.88 -9.86 -8.60
C SER A 27 -15.09 -8.37 -8.35
N TYR A 28 -15.54 -7.61 -9.35
CA TYR A 28 -15.91 -6.19 -9.15
C TYR A 28 -16.94 -6.02 -8.04
N LYS A 29 -17.89 -6.95 -7.94
CA LYS A 29 -18.97 -6.90 -6.95
C LYS A 29 -18.41 -7.01 -5.53
N ASP A 30 -17.44 -7.89 -5.32
CA ASP A 30 -16.84 -8.13 -4.01
C ASP A 30 -15.84 -7.02 -3.65
N ALA A 31 -15.02 -6.60 -4.62
CA ALA A 31 -14.13 -5.45 -4.47
C ALA A 31 -14.91 -4.18 -4.08
N ARG A 32 -16.03 -3.89 -4.74
CA ARG A 32 -16.88 -2.74 -4.40
C ARG A 32 -17.47 -2.83 -2.99
N ARG A 33 -17.77 -4.04 -2.50
CA ARG A 33 -18.32 -4.27 -1.15
C ARG A 33 -17.25 -4.14 -0.06
N ALA A 34 -16.01 -4.51 -0.37
CA ALA A 34 -14.88 -4.39 0.54
C ALA A 34 -14.52 -2.93 0.84
N LEU A 35 -14.66 -2.04 -0.16
CA LEU A 35 -14.18 -0.67 -0.05
C LEU A 35 -15.13 0.27 0.73
N PRO A 36 -14.59 1.13 1.62
CA PRO A 36 -15.36 2.15 2.34
C PRO A 36 -16.08 3.12 1.42
N LYS A 37 -17.32 3.50 1.77
CA LYS A 37 -18.15 4.40 0.95
C LYS A 37 -17.84 5.87 1.24
N GLY A 38 -17.74 6.66 0.17
CA GLY A 38 -17.52 8.11 0.25
C GLY A 38 -16.06 8.49 0.56
N ASN A 39 -15.83 9.78 0.78
CA ASN A 39 -14.52 10.42 0.91
C ASN A 39 -14.22 10.95 2.33
N ARG A 40 -15.02 10.58 3.33
CA ARG A 40 -14.79 11.00 4.73
C ARG A 40 -13.61 10.27 5.35
N THR A 41 -12.63 11.02 5.86
CA THR A 41 -11.47 10.50 6.59
C THR A 41 -11.73 10.38 8.09
N VAL A 42 -10.96 9.51 8.73
CA VAL A 42 -10.68 9.53 10.17
C VAL A 42 -9.17 9.64 10.36
N ALA A 43 -8.74 10.25 11.46
CA ALA A 43 -7.34 10.41 11.78
C ALA A 43 -7.02 9.91 13.18
N GLU A 44 -5.81 9.38 13.31
CA GLU A 44 -5.22 8.92 14.57
C GLU A 44 -3.87 9.62 14.76
N LEU A 45 -3.49 9.86 16.02
CA LEU A 45 -2.23 10.47 16.44
C LEU A 45 -1.43 9.43 17.26
N PRO A 46 -0.64 8.55 16.63
CA PRO A 46 -0.06 7.40 17.32
C PRO A 46 1.04 7.78 18.32
N ASP A 47 1.97 8.64 17.91
CA ASP A 47 3.08 9.09 18.76
C ASP A 47 3.28 10.60 18.66
N THR A 48 2.54 11.35 19.48
CA THR A 48 2.60 12.82 19.52
C THR A 48 2.92 13.37 20.89
N SER A 49 3.44 12.54 21.80
CA SER A 49 3.70 12.91 23.20
C SER A 49 4.74 14.03 23.35
N PHE A 50 5.61 14.21 22.36
CA PHE A 50 6.61 15.27 22.29
C PHE A 50 6.09 16.58 21.69
N LEU A 51 4.85 16.58 21.17
CA LEU A 51 4.19 17.77 20.63
C LEU A 51 3.28 18.38 21.69
N ASP A 52 3.28 19.72 21.78
CA ASP A 52 2.30 20.43 22.61
C ASP A 52 0.88 20.35 22.00
N GLU A 53 -0.14 20.75 22.78
CA GLU A 53 -1.54 20.68 22.36
C GLU A 53 -1.82 21.45 21.07
N LYS A 54 -1.13 22.56 20.84
CA LYS A 54 -1.31 23.36 19.61
C LYS A 54 -0.71 22.64 18.42
N GLN A 55 0.48 22.06 18.58
CA GLN A 55 1.13 21.26 17.55
C GLN A 55 0.32 20.01 17.22
N GLN A 56 -0.23 19.31 18.22
CA GLN A 56 -1.14 18.18 18.02
C GLN A 56 -2.39 18.59 17.24
N ALA A 57 -2.99 19.76 17.57
CA ALA A 57 -4.13 20.28 16.83
C ALA A 57 -3.78 20.62 15.37
N ILE A 58 -2.58 21.17 15.11
CA ILE A 58 -2.11 21.41 13.74
C ILE A 58 -1.96 20.08 12.99
N VAL A 59 -1.28 19.09 13.58
CA VAL A 59 -1.11 17.76 12.97
C VAL A 59 -2.48 17.14 12.66
N LEU A 60 -3.42 17.18 13.61
CA LEU A 60 -4.76 16.65 13.40
C LEU A 60 -5.54 17.37 12.28
N SER A 61 -5.32 18.68 12.11
CA SER A 61 -5.98 19.46 11.06
C SER A 61 -5.57 19.03 9.64
N LEU A 62 -4.39 18.42 9.48
CA LEU A 62 -3.93 17.91 8.18
C LEU A 62 -4.80 16.77 7.64
N LYS A 63 -5.62 16.12 8.48
CA LYS A 63 -6.54 15.07 8.02
C LYS A 63 -7.52 15.52 6.93
N ASP A 64 -7.78 16.83 6.86
CA ASP A 64 -8.74 17.42 5.92
C ASP A 64 -8.12 17.64 4.53
N THR A 65 -6.79 17.56 4.42
CA THR A 65 -6.05 17.73 3.16
C THR A 65 -5.38 16.44 2.69
N ILE A 66 -5.30 15.41 3.54
CA ILE A 66 -4.68 14.11 3.23
C ILE A 66 -5.76 13.11 2.79
N PRO A 67 -5.80 12.70 1.51
CA PRO A 67 -6.71 11.65 1.05
C PRO A 67 -6.24 10.25 1.51
N TYR A 68 -7.12 9.25 1.36
CA TYR A 68 -6.82 7.87 1.77
C TYR A 68 -5.69 7.25 0.95
N PHE A 69 -4.88 6.34 1.50
CA PHE A 69 -4.42 6.30 2.89
C PHE A 69 -3.21 7.23 3.02
N GLY A 70 -3.08 7.89 4.16
CA GLY A 70 -1.98 8.81 4.40
C GLY A 70 -1.37 8.70 5.78
N ALA A 71 -0.13 9.17 5.90
CA ALA A 71 0.61 9.22 7.15
C ALA A 71 1.60 10.38 7.15
N LEU A 72 1.89 10.91 8.34
CA LEU A 72 2.96 11.87 8.57
C LEU A 72 3.94 11.31 9.59
N ALA A 73 5.23 11.48 9.34
CA ALA A 73 6.28 11.13 10.28
C ALA A 73 7.13 12.35 10.61
N LEU A 74 7.54 12.46 11.87
CA LEU A 74 8.40 13.51 12.40
C LEU A 74 9.51 12.88 13.23
N THR A 75 10.58 13.63 13.45
CA THR A 75 11.53 13.33 14.52
C THR A 75 11.18 14.16 15.76
N PRO A 76 11.18 13.57 16.97
CA PRO A 76 10.91 14.32 18.20
C PRO A 76 11.75 15.58 18.41
N ASP A 77 13.01 15.56 17.94
CA ASP A 77 13.96 16.65 18.20
C ASP A 77 13.78 17.85 17.26
N GLU A 78 13.27 17.64 16.04
CA GLU A 78 13.09 18.71 15.05
C GLU A 78 11.64 19.22 14.99
N GLY A 79 10.68 18.36 15.37
CA GLY A 79 9.27 18.73 15.43
C GLY A 79 8.67 19.06 14.06
N LEU A 80 7.63 19.92 14.07
CA LEU A 80 6.76 20.16 12.92
C LEU A 80 7.31 21.17 11.90
N PHE A 81 8.16 22.11 12.32
CA PHE A 81 8.50 23.29 11.51
C PHE A 81 9.74 23.12 10.64
N VAL A 82 9.88 21.93 10.04
CA VAL A 82 10.98 21.60 9.13
C VAL A 82 10.57 21.82 7.67
N ASP A 83 11.48 22.33 6.85
CA ASP A 83 11.20 22.66 5.44
C ASP A 83 10.85 21.43 4.58
N TRP A 84 11.27 20.25 5.02
CA TRP A 84 11.02 18.98 4.35
C TRP A 84 9.72 18.29 4.79
N LEU A 85 8.91 18.93 5.66
CA LEU A 85 7.67 18.35 6.16
C LEU A 85 6.75 17.97 5.00
N ASN A 86 6.45 16.68 4.88
CA ASN A 86 5.56 16.18 3.85
C ASN A 86 4.78 14.97 4.34
N ALA A 87 3.46 15.04 4.25
CA ALA A 87 2.62 13.87 4.49
C ALA A 87 2.67 12.95 3.27
N SER A 88 2.78 11.65 3.52
CA SER A 88 2.53 10.65 2.49
C SER A 88 1.03 10.44 2.36
N ALA A 89 0.51 10.36 1.13
CA ALA A 89 -0.92 10.21 0.87
C ALA A 89 -1.15 9.30 -0.35
N GLN A 90 -2.40 9.00 -0.66
CA GLN A 90 -2.80 8.23 -1.84
C GLN A 90 -2.27 6.79 -1.89
N HIS A 91 -2.00 6.19 -0.73
CA HIS A 91 -1.60 4.79 -0.65
C HIS A 91 -2.79 3.84 -0.63
N HIS A 92 -2.55 2.57 -0.94
CA HIS A 92 -3.58 1.53 -0.90
C HIS A 92 -3.77 0.90 0.48
N SER A 93 -2.92 1.20 1.46
CA SER A 93 -3.06 0.77 2.85
C SER A 93 -2.41 1.77 3.80
N ILE A 94 -2.79 1.74 5.08
CA ILE A 94 -2.15 2.57 6.09
C ILE A 94 -0.69 2.17 6.31
N ASP A 95 -0.36 0.88 6.21
CA ASP A 95 1.01 0.40 6.37
C ASP A 95 1.95 0.89 5.26
N ALA A 96 1.47 0.93 4.01
CA ALA A 96 2.22 1.53 2.91
C ALA A 96 2.45 3.04 3.13
N ALA A 97 1.42 3.75 3.61
CA ALA A 97 1.54 5.17 3.95
C ALA A 97 2.55 5.42 5.08
N ARG A 98 2.51 4.62 6.16
CA ARG A 98 3.46 4.67 7.27
C ARG A 98 4.89 4.45 6.79
N ALA A 99 5.12 3.40 6.00
CA ALA A 99 6.43 3.07 5.47
C ALA A 99 6.99 4.20 4.59
N ALA A 100 6.14 4.80 3.73
CA ALA A 100 6.53 5.91 2.89
C ALA A 100 6.82 7.20 3.70
N ALA A 101 6.01 7.51 4.71
CA ALA A 101 6.22 8.66 5.59
C ALA A 101 7.52 8.53 6.39
N LEU A 102 7.77 7.36 6.99
CA LEU A 102 9.02 7.07 7.71
C LEU A 102 10.23 7.15 6.79
N LYS A 103 10.15 6.58 5.58
CA LYS A 103 11.23 6.66 4.59
C LYS A 103 11.55 8.11 4.22
N HIS A 104 10.53 8.94 4.00
CA HIS A 104 10.71 10.36 3.71
C HIS A 104 11.35 11.11 4.89
N CYS A 105 10.82 10.92 6.09
CA CYS A 105 11.37 11.56 7.29
C CYS A 105 12.83 11.13 7.56
N GLU A 106 13.13 9.84 7.51
CA GLU A 106 14.49 9.32 7.76
C GLU A 106 15.50 9.81 6.73
N ALA A 107 15.08 10.03 5.49
CA ALA A 107 15.94 10.57 4.43
C ALA A 107 16.28 12.06 4.61
N ASN A 108 15.46 12.81 5.36
CA ASN A 108 15.58 14.26 5.49
C ASN A 108 15.97 14.75 6.89
N ARG A 109 15.71 13.98 7.95
CA ARG A 109 16.11 14.35 9.32
C ARG A 109 17.62 14.53 9.42
N LYS A 110 18.06 15.38 10.35
CA LYS A 110 19.48 15.50 10.69
C LYS A 110 19.97 14.18 11.29
N LYS A 111 21.21 13.82 10.98
CA LYS A 111 21.82 12.58 11.49
C LYS A 111 21.85 12.51 13.01
N SER A 112 21.97 13.66 13.68
CA SER A 112 21.98 13.80 15.14
C SER A 112 20.61 13.71 15.79
N SER A 113 19.53 13.86 15.03
CA SER A 113 18.17 13.81 15.56
C SER A 113 17.73 12.38 15.83
N ALA A 114 16.83 12.22 16.78
CA ALA A 114 16.10 10.99 17.08
C ALA A 114 15.45 10.38 15.83
N LYS A 115 15.14 9.09 15.93
CA LYS A 115 14.45 8.36 14.87
C LYS A 115 13.08 8.95 14.59
N CYS A 116 12.67 8.84 13.34
CA CYS A 116 11.35 9.25 12.91
C CYS A 116 10.27 8.34 13.52
N VAL A 117 9.18 8.96 13.94
CA VAL A 117 7.98 8.30 14.44
C VAL A 117 6.77 8.78 13.65
N VAL A 118 5.76 7.93 13.53
CA VAL A 118 4.51 8.29 12.84
C VAL A 118 3.62 9.09 13.80
N VAL A 119 3.29 10.32 13.41
CA VAL A 119 2.55 11.28 14.24
C VAL A 119 1.09 11.45 13.78
N LEU A 120 0.78 11.07 12.55
CA LEU A 120 -0.55 11.15 11.98
C LEU A 120 -0.78 9.97 11.06
N GLU A 121 -1.97 9.41 11.15
CA GLU A 121 -2.47 8.41 10.23
C GLU A 121 -3.86 8.81 9.76
N VAL A 122 -4.11 8.70 8.46
CA VAL A 122 -5.38 9.08 7.84
C VAL A 122 -5.91 7.91 7.05
N SER A 123 -7.10 7.45 7.46
CA SER A 123 -7.78 6.29 6.89
C SER A 123 -9.20 6.63 6.44
N PRO A 124 -9.78 5.85 5.52
CA PRO A 124 -11.19 5.98 5.20
C PRO A 124 -12.08 5.73 6.41
N LYS A 125 -13.10 6.56 6.60
CA LYS A 125 -14.14 6.30 7.59
C LYS A 125 -14.88 5.02 7.22
N GLY A 126 -14.83 4.03 8.12
CA GLY A 126 -15.44 2.71 7.90
C GLY A 126 -14.53 1.72 7.16
N ALA A 127 -13.23 2.02 7.03
CA ALA A 127 -12.23 1.01 6.69
C ALA A 127 -12.26 -0.13 7.72
N LYS A 128 -12.17 -1.37 7.22
CA LYS A 128 -12.06 -2.56 8.06
C LYS A 128 -10.60 -3.05 8.00
N PRO A 129 -9.96 -3.33 9.14
CA PRO A 129 -8.58 -3.82 9.16
C PRO A 129 -8.35 -5.09 8.33
N ASP A 130 -9.39 -5.93 8.24
CA ASP A 130 -9.40 -7.24 7.56
C ASP A 130 -10.13 -7.21 6.21
N ALA A 131 -10.34 -6.02 5.62
CA ALA A 131 -10.96 -5.92 4.30
C ALA A 131 -10.11 -6.67 3.25
N PRO A 132 -10.72 -7.50 2.39
CA PRO A 132 -9.98 -8.25 1.37
C PRO A 132 -9.37 -7.35 0.29
N LEU A 133 -9.76 -6.07 0.26
CA LEU A 133 -9.21 -5.06 -0.61
C LEU A 133 -9.23 -3.71 0.09
N SER A 134 -8.11 -3.02 -0.02
CA SER A 134 -7.93 -1.63 0.38
C SER A 134 -7.34 -0.86 -0.80
N LEU A 135 -7.81 0.37 -1.03
CA LEU A 135 -7.42 1.20 -2.16
C LEU A 135 -7.25 2.65 -1.71
N SER A 136 -6.46 3.40 -2.48
CA SER A 136 -6.39 4.85 -2.33
C SER A 136 -7.71 5.48 -2.76
N ALA A 137 -7.95 6.74 -2.39
CA ALA A 137 -9.20 7.43 -2.74
C ALA A 137 -9.45 7.42 -4.26
N GLU A 138 -8.43 7.79 -5.04
CA GLU A 138 -8.52 7.82 -6.51
C GLU A 138 -8.71 6.42 -7.11
N ALA A 139 -7.99 5.41 -6.62
CA ALA A 139 -8.15 4.04 -7.12
C ALA A 139 -9.56 3.49 -6.83
N ALA A 140 -10.11 3.78 -5.65
CA ALA A 140 -11.46 3.38 -5.28
C ALA A 140 -12.52 4.08 -6.15
N ASP A 141 -12.32 5.35 -6.49
CA ASP A 141 -13.20 6.11 -7.37
C ASP A 141 -13.11 5.63 -8.82
N ALA A 142 -11.90 5.37 -9.32
CA ALA A 142 -11.67 4.78 -10.64
C ALA A 142 -12.31 3.39 -10.76
N LEU A 143 -12.21 2.55 -9.72
CA LEU A 143 -12.86 1.24 -9.68
C LEU A 143 -14.38 1.39 -9.78
N ARG A 144 -14.99 2.31 -9.03
CA ARG A 144 -16.45 2.53 -9.01
C ARG A 144 -16.97 3.23 -10.25
N GLY A 145 -16.17 4.08 -10.86
CA GLY A 145 -16.50 4.88 -12.03
C GLY A 145 -16.12 4.17 -13.33
N GLU A 146 -14.90 4.42 -13.80
CA GLU A 146 -14.46 4.03 -15.14
C GLU A 146 -14.33 2.51 -15.33
N TYR A 147 -13.73 1.80 -14.37
CA TYR A 147 -13.59 0.34 -14.46
C TYR A 147 -14.95 -0.37 -14.53
N ARG A 148 -15.94 0.10 -13.77
CA ARG A 148 -17.32 -0.41 -13.80
C ARG A 148 -17.91 -0.39 -15.21
N LYS A 149 -17.58 0.64 -16.02
CA LYS A 149 -18.15 0.84 -17.37
C LYS A 149 -17.54 -0.10 -18.42
N LEU A 150 -16.37 -0.69 -18.15
CA LEU A 150 -15.74 -1.62 -19.07
C LEU A 150 -16.52 -2.94 -19.16
N LYS A 151 -16.58 -3.51 -20.37
CA LYS A 151 -17.10 -4.85 -20.60
C LYS A 151 -16.05 -5.90 -20.21
N ALA A 152 -16.51 -7.03 -19.68
CA ALA A 152 -15.65 -8.19 -19.44
C ALA A 152 -15.16 -8.79 -20.78
N PRO A 153 -13.98 -9.42 -20.83
CA PRO A 153 -13.03 -9.55 -19.73
C PRO A 153 -12.35 -8.20 -19.39
N LYS A 154 -12.04 -7.96 -18.11
CA LYS A 154 -11.35 -6.75 -17.65
C LYS A 154 -10.61 -6.98 -16.33
N ALA A 155 -9.58 -6.18 -16.07
CA ALA A 155 -8.80 -6.27 -14.84
C ALA A 155 -8.41 -4.91 -14.27
N PHE A 156 -8.23 -4.86 -12.96
CA PHE A 156 -7.74 -3.72 -12.19
C PHE A 156 -6.51 -4.17 -11.39
N ALA A 157 -5.41 -3.44 -11.55
CA ALA A 157 -4.15 -3.71 -10.90
C ALA A 157 -3.68 -2.51 -10.07
N ILE A 158 -2.92 -2.81 -9.01
CA ILE A 158 -2.34 -1.82 -8.10
C ILE A 158 -0.87 -2.14 -7.82
N SER A 159 -0.10 -1.11 -7.48
CA SER A 159 1.23 -1.19 -6.87
C SER A 159 1.07 -0.94 -5.36
N PRO A 160 1.16 -1.98 -4.52
CA PRO A 160 0.99 -1.82 -3.08
C PRO A 160 1.98 -0.83 -2.45
N SER A 161 3.21 -0.74 -2.96
CA SER A 161 4.25 0.12 -2.39
C SER A 161 4.19 1.58 -2.85
N GLN A 162 3.58 1.88 -4.00
CA GLN A 162 3.58 3.23 -4.58
C GLN A 162 2.20 3.90 -4.59
N GLY A 163 1.12 3.16 -4.28
CA GLY A 163 -0.24 3.70 -4.34
C GLY A 163 -0.76 3.96 -5.75
N THR A 164 -0.03 3.50 -6.77
CA THR A 164 -0.39 3.66 -8.18
C THR A 164 -1.23 2.50 -8.66
N PHE A 165 -2.09 2.75 -9.65
CA PHE A 165 -3.03 1.76 -10.15
C PHE A 165 -3.20 1.86 -11.66
N GLY A 166 -3.81 0.84 -12.25
CA GLY A 166 -4.18 0.83 -13.65
C GLY A 166 -5.22 -0.23 -13.94
N PHE A 167 -6.02 -0.02 -14.96
CA PHE A 167 -7.06 -0.96 -15.36
C PHE A 167 -7.26 -0.95 -16.86
N ALA A 168 -7.72 -2.07 -17.40
CA ALA A 168 -7.94 -2.22 -18.83
C ALA A 168 -9.01 -3.29 -19.11
N GLY A 169 -9.64 -3.20 -20.28
CA GLY A 169 -10.37 -4.31 -20.88
C GLY A 169 -9.42 -5.32 -21.53
N GLY A 170 -9.83 -6.59 -21.54
CA GLY A 170 -9.00 -7.72 -21.91
C GLY A 170 -8.46 -8.45 -20.68
N ASP A 171 -7.27 -9.02 -20.81
CA ASP A 171 -6.61 -9.79 -19.76
C ASP A 171 -5.97 -8.93 -18.65
N GLY A 172 -5.52 -9.62 -17.59
CA GLY A 172 -4.78 -9.02 -16.48
C GLY A 172 -3.46 -8.35 -16.87
N ALA A 173 -2.79 -8.82 -17.93
CA ALA A 173 -1.48 -8.30 -18.35
C ALA A 173 -1.57 -6.83 -18.80
N ARG A 174 -2.69 -6.44 -19.42
CA ARG A 174 -2.94 -5.04 -19.78
C ARG A 174 -3.12 -4.14 -18.56
N ALA A 175 -3.84 -4.61 -17.54
CA ALA A 175 -3.99 -3.86 -16.30
C ALA A 175 -2.65 -3.70 -15.56
N LEU A 176 -1.84 -4.76 -15.50
CA LEU A 176 -0.48 -4.72 -14.94
C LEU A 176 0.40 -3.71 -15.70
N SER A 177 0.35 -3.70 -17.04
CA SER A 177 1.08 -2.73 -17.85
C SER A 177 0.61 -1.30 -17.60
N ALA A 178 -0.70 -1.07 -17.46
CA ALA A 178 -1.25 0.24 -17.14
C ALA A 178 -0.80 0.73 -15.76
N CYS A 179 -0.86 -0.15 -14.73
CA CYS A 179 -0.35 0.12 -13.39
C CYS A 179 1.14 0.49 -13.42
N ALA A 180 1.96 -0.33 -14.08
CA ALA A 180 3.40 -0.10 -14.16
C ALA A 180 3.71 1.24 -14.84
N LYS A 181 3.00 1.58 -15.93
CA LYS A 181 3.15 2.87 -16.62
C LYS A 181 2.76 4.05 -15.74
N SER A 182 1.64 3.95 -15.03
CA SER A 182 1.18 5.01 -14.12
C SER A 182 2.16 5.27 -12.99
N GLY A 183 2.85 4.23 -12.50
CA GLY A 183 3.88 4.34 -11.47
C GLY A 183 5.30 4.52 -12.00
N GLY A 184 5.49 5.08 -13.19
CA GLY A 184 6.84 5.37 -13.72
C GLY A 184 7.73 4.13 -13.87
N GLY A 185 7.12 2.95 -14.08
CA GLY A 185 7.81 1.67 -14.19
C GLY A 185 7.72 0.77 -12.95
N ALA A 186 6.69 0.93 -12.11
CA ALA A 186 6.45 0.10 -10.91
C ALA A 186 6.59 -1.41 -11.20
N LYS A 187 7.24 -2.14 -10.28
CA LYS A 187 7.61 -3.55 -10.44
C LYS A 187 6.76 -4.51 -9.61
N ASP A 188 5.99 -3.98 -8.69
CA ASP A 188 5.15 -4.70 -7.73
C ASP A 188 3.67 -4.62 -8.08
N CYS A 189 3.34 -4.28 -9.34
CA CYS A 189 1.95 -4.28 -9.79
C CYS A 189 1.35 -5.69 -9.71
N THR A 190 0.16 -5.79 -9.13
CA THR A 190 -0.61 -7.03 -9.01
C THR A 190 -2.07 -6.79 -9.39
N VAL A 191 -2.73 -7.78 -9.99
CA VAL A 191 -4.16 -7.73 -10.31
C VAL A 191 -4.95 -8.01 -9.04
N VAL A 192 -5.82 -7.09 -8.66
CA VAL A 192 -6.66 -7.20 -7.44
C VAL A 192 -8.14 -7.37 -7.75
N VAL A 193 -8.57 -7.00 -8.96
CA VAL A 193 -9.95 -7.23 -9.44
C VAL A 193 -9.91 -7.75 -10.86
N ALA A 194 -10.71 -8.78 -11.15
CA ALA A 194 -10.94 -9.27 -12.51
C ALA A 194 -12.40 -9.74 -12.68
N ASP A 195 -12.96 -9.49 -13.86
CA ASP A 195 -14.28 -9.99 -14.30
C ASP A 195 -14.21 -10.51 -15.74
#